data_AF-D3VDU5-F1
#
_entry.id   AF-D3VDU5-F1
#
_cell.length_a   1.000
_cell.length_b   1.000
_cell.length_c   1.000
_cell.angle_alpha   90.00
_cell.angle_beta   90.00
_cell.angle_gamma   90.00
#
_symmetry.space_group_name_H-M   'P 1'
#
loop_
_entity.id
_entity.type
_entity.pdbx_description
1 polymer ?
#
loop_
_entity_poly.entity_id
_entity_poly.type
_entity_poly.pdbx_seq_one_letter_code
_entity_poly.pdbx_strand_id
1 'polypeptide(L)'
;MAWEVDDKKALKNIDPGLSETALMNYNSWVNNIRNGGLHPKEAAEAIGDANYKRMKGTSKNVQQFEIRLNGSDRVSFILDKDTVYVLQIGGHS
;
A
#
# COMPACT_ATOMS: atom_id res chain seq x y z
N MET A 1 -2.00 3.63 -19.08
CA MET A 1 -2.28 4.69 -18.09
C MET A 1 -1.46 4.35 -16.86
N ALA A 2 -0.72 5.30 -16.30
CA ALA A 2 0.09 5.05 -15.11
C ALA A 2 -0.77 5.30 -13.86
N TRP A 3 -0.70 4.39 -12.90
CA TRP A 3 -1.34 4.56 -11.60
C TRP A 3 -0.62 5.63 -10.79
N GLU A 4 -1.37 6.47 -10.09
CA GLU A 4 -0.81 7.47 -9.18
C GLU A 4 -0.77 6.92 -7.76
N VAL A 5 0.29 7.23 -7.01
CA VAL A 5 0.40 6.93 -5.58
C VAL A 5 0.61 8.24 -4.84
N ASP A 6 -0.35 8.65 -4.03
CA ASP A 6 -0.22 9.73 -3.06
C ASP A 6 0.11 9.16 -1.67
N ASP A 7 1.39 9.17 -1.34
CA ASP A 7 1.93 8.71 -0.07
C ASP A 7 2.64 9.80 0.73
N LYS A 8 2.58 11.06 0.29
CA LYS A 8 3.33 12.17 0.90
C LYS A 8 3.02 12.35 2.38
N LYS A 9 1.75 12.14 2.77
CA LYS A 9 1.32 12.25 4.16
C LYS A 9 1.74 11.03 4.98
N ALA A 10 1.66 9.83 4.41
CA ALA A 10 2.05 8.59 5.08
C ALA A 10 3.57 8.51 5.30
N LEU A 11 4.38 8.92 4.31
CA LEU A 11 5.84 8.99 4.41
C LEU A 11 6.32 9.90 5.55
N LYS A 12 5.57 10.99 5.83
CA LYS A 12 5.87 11.90 6.95
C LYS A 12 5.54 11.29 8.33
N ASN A 13 4.69 10.27 8.36
CA ASN A 13 4.18 9.64 9.58
C ASN A 13 4.40 8.12 9.53
N ILE A 14 5.52 7.69 8.95
CA ILE A 14 5.94 6.27 8.97
C ILE A 14 6.09 5.83 10.43
N ASP A 15 5.64 4.61 10.72
CA ASP A 15 5.85 4.01 12.04
C ASP A 15 7.37 3.93 12.35
N PRO A 16 7.84 4.46 13.48
CA PRO A 16 9.27 4.46 13.82
C PRO A 16 9.83 3.05 14.08
N GLY A 17 8.98 2.06 14.32
CA GLY A 17 9.33 0.65 14.47
C GLY A 17 9.26 -0.15 13.17
N LEU A 18 8.97 0.48 12.03
CA LEU A 18 8.93 -0.16 10.72
C LEU A 18 10.27 -0.81 10.40
N SER A 19 10.26 -2.12 10.16
CA SER A 19 11.49 -2.85 9.81
C SER A 19 12.04 -2.43 8.43
N GLU A 20 13.34 -2.58 8.24
CA GLU A 20 13.99 -2.31 6.95
C GLU A 20 13.39 -3.16 5.81
N THR A 21 13.10 -4.43 6.07
CA THR A 21 12.42 -5.32 5.11
C THR A 21 11.04 -4.80 4.72
N ALA A 22 10.26 -4.30 5.68
CA ALA A 22 8.95 -3.73 5.38
C ALA A 22 9.06 -2.46 4.52
N LEU A 23 10.05 -1.62 4.80
CA LEU A 23 10.33 -0.44 3.98
C LEU A 23 10.77 -0.81 2.56
N MET A 24 11.63 -1.83 2.39
CA MET A 24 12.03 -2.34 1.07
C MET A 24 10.83 -2.89 0.28
N ASN A 25 9.94 -3.65 0.94
CA ASN A 25 8.73 -4.18 0.31
C ASN A 25 7.75 -3.07 -0.05
N TYR A 26 7.59 -2.06 0.80
CA TYR A 26 6.79 -0.87 0.50
C TYR A 26 7.33 -0.13 -0.73
N ASN A 27 8.63 0.12 -0.78
CA ASN A 27 9.26 0.80 -1.91
C ASN A 27 9.10 -0.01 -3.21
N SER A 28 9.25 -1.33 -3.14
CA SER A 28 9.03 -2.24 -4.27
C SER A 28 7.59 -2.19 -4.77
N TRP A 29 6.63 -2.20 -3.85
CA TRP A 29 5.21 -2.08 -4.16
C TRP A 29 4.88 -0.74 -4.86
N VAL A 30 5.34 0.38 -4.31
CA VAL A 30 5.13 1.71 -4.93
C VAL A 30 5.81 1.82 -6.30
N ASN A 31 7.02 1.26 -6.45
CA ASN A 31 7.74 1.26 -7.71
C ASN A 31 6.99 0.46 -8.80
N ASN A 32 6.46 -0.70 -8.44
CA ASN A 32 5.67 -1.55 -9.32
C ASN A 32 4.38 -0.85 -9.81
N ILE A 33 3.78 -0.01 -8.98
CA ILE A 33 2.61 0.80 -9.35
C ILE A 33 3.02 1.97 -10.26
N ARG A 34 3.93 2.84 -9.79
CA ARG A 34 4.31 4.08 -10.49
C ARG A 34 5.03 3.82 -11.81
N ASN A 35 6.01 2.91 -11.81
CA ASN A 35 6.89 2.65 -12.94
C ASN A 35 6.50 1.39 -13.71
N GLY A 36 5.96 0.38 -13.03
CA GLY A 36 5.47 -0.85 -13.66
C GLY A 36 4.07 -0.74 -14.25
N GLY A 37 3.29 0.28 -13.84
CA GLY A 37 1.89 0.44 -14.26
C GLY A 37 0.97 -0.68 -13.74
N LEU A 38 1.42 -1.44 -12.74
CA LEU A 38 0.66 -2.55 -12.19
C LEU A 38 -0.49 -2.05 -11.31
N HIS A 39 -1.61 -2.77 -11.33
CA HIS A 39 -2.68 -2.54 -10.37
C HIS A 39 -2.14 -2.79 -8.94
N PRO A 40 -2.59 -2.06 -7.91
CA PRO A 40 -2.06 -2.19 -6.55
C PRO A 40 -2.11 -3.61 -5.97
N LYS A 41 -3.11 -4.39 -6.40
CA LYS A 41 -3.22 -5.83 -6.11
C LYS A 41 -2.09 -6.66 -6.75
N GLU A 42 -1.83 -6.46 -8.04
CA GLU A 42 -0.76 -7.19 -8.76
C GLU A 42 0.62 -6.79 -8.23
N ALA A 43 0.81 -5.50 -7.94
CA ALA A 43 2.02 -5.01 -7.29
C ALA A 43 2.23 -5.63 -5.90
N ALA A 44 1.15 -5.91 -5.17
CA ALA A 44 1.21 -6.58 -3.87
C ALA A 44 1.59 -8.06 -4.04
N GLU A 45 0.98 -8.76 -5.00
CA GLU A 45 1.34 -10.16 -5.32
C GLU A 45 2.83 -10.28 -5.73
N ALA A 46 3.39 -9.24 -6.39
CA ALA A 46 4.79 -9.21 -6.79
C ALA A 46 5.79 -9.06 -5.62
N ILE A 47 5.38 -8.51 -4.47
CA ILE A 47 6.24 -8.45 -3.27
C ILE A 47 6.16 -9.73 -2.42
N GLY A 48 5.29 -10.69 -2.78
CA GLY A 48 5.19 -12.01 -2.13
C GLY A 48 3.92 -12.19 -1.29
N ASP A 49 4.07 -12.49 0.01
CA ASP A 49 2.98 -12.74 0.98
C ASP A 49 2.19 -11.47 1.35
N ALA A 50 1.90 -10.63 0.36
CA ALA A 50 1.06 -9.47 0.53
C ALA A 50 -0.39 -9.92 0.59
N ASN A 51 -0.84 -10.18 1.81
CA ASN A 51 -2.25 -10.44 2.08
C ASN A 51 -3.09 -9.20 1.73
N TYR A 52 -3.60 -9.15 0.49
CA TYR A 52 -4.42 -8.07 -0.03
C TYR A 52 -5.84 -8.18 0.55
N LYS A 53 -6.12 -7.37 1.58
CA LYS A 53 -7.38 -7.40 2.31
C LYS A 53 -8.18 -6.13 2.05
N ARG A 54 -9.44 -6.32 1.65
CA ARG A 54 -10.41 -5.22 1.55
C ARG A 54 -10.98 -4.91 2.94
N MET A 55 -10.94 -3.64 3.31
CA MET A 55 -11.55 -3.11 4.53
C MET A 55 -12.97 -2.58 4.24
N LYS A 56 -13.72 -2.17 5.28
CA LYS A 56 -15.08 -1.61 5.10
C LYS A 56 -15.03 -0.38 4.19
N GLY A 57 -15.89 -0.35 3.17
CA GLY A 57 -15.90 0.70 2.15
C GLY A 57 -16.67 1.95 2.58
N THR A 58 -16.14 3.12 2.23
CA THR A 58 -16.73 4.44 2.49
C THR A 58 -17.60 4.96 1.33
N SER A 59 -17.58 4.33 0.14
CA SER A 59 -18.55 4.55 -0.96
C SER A 59 -18.35 3.55 -2.11
N LYS A 60 -19.27 3.49 -3.10
CA LYS A 60 -19.24 2.52 -4.23
C LYS A 60 -17.89 2.44 -4.97
N ASN A 61 -17.16 3.56 -5.07
CA ASN A 61 -15.91 3.66 -5.83
C ASN A 61 -14.68 3.95 -4.97
N VAL A 62 -14.86 4.10 -3.65
CA VAL A 62 -13.78 4.43 -2.72
C VAL A 62 -13.68 3.29 -1.72
N GLN A 63 -12.63 2.50 -1.86
CA GLN A 63 -12.46 1.28 -1.09
C GLN A 63 -11.13 1.35 -0.35
N GLN A 64 -11.18 1.15 0.96
CA GLN A 64 -9.99 1.01 1.77
C GLN A 64 -9.48 -0.43 1.69
N PHE A 65 -8.18 -0.57 1.56
CA PHE A 65 -7.46 -1.82 1.50
C PHE A 65 -6.28 -1.79 2.46
N GLU A 66 -5.77 -2.98 2.73
CA GLU A 66 -4.57 -3.21 3.51
C GLU A 66 -3.76 -4.32 2.82
N ILE A 67 -2.44 -4.12 2.73
CA ILE A 67 -1.53 -5.18 2.32
C ILE A 67 -0.48 -5.40 3.41
N ARG A 68 -0.05 -6.65 3.52
CA ARG A 68 1.04 -7.06 4.39
C ARG A 68 2.38 -6.70 3.75
N LEU A 69 3.26 -6.02 4.50
CA LEU A 69 4.64 -5.74 4.09
C LEU A 69 5.60 -6.82 4.62
N ASN A 70 5.35 -7.34 5.83
CA ASN A 70 6.05 -8.49 6.42
C ASN A 70 5.14 -9.18 7.45
N GLY A 71 5.65 -10.06 8.32
CA GLY A 71 4.84 -10.73 9.35
C GLY A 71 3.98 -9.80 10.24
N SER A 72 4.45 -8.57 10.50
CA SER A 72 3.91 -7.65 11.51
C SER A 72 3.42 -6.31 10.93
N ASP A 73 4.12 -5.77 9.94
CA ASP A 73 3.92 -4.48 9.31
C ASP A 73 2.94 -4.55 8.14
N ARG A 74 2.07 -3.54 8.04
CA ARG A 74 1.10 -3.40 6.97
C ARG A 74 1.10 -1.99 6.41
N VAL A 75 0.59 -1.84 5.20
CA VAL A 75 0.23 -0.53 4.65
C VAL A 75 -1.26 -0.50 4.38
N SER A 76 -1.93 0.54 4.87
CA SER A 76 -3.33 0.81 4.58
C SER A 76 -3.44 1.94 3.57
N PHE A 77 -4.33 1.76 2.59
CA PHE A 77 -4.53 2.73 1.52
C PHE A 77 -5.98 2.75 1.05
N ILE A 78 -6.36 3.83 0.38
CA ILE A 78 -7.63 3.96 -0.33
C ILE A 78 -7.33 3.86 -1.82
N LEU A 79 -8.13 3.04 -2.51
CA LEU A 79 -8.16 3.02 -3.96
C LEU A 79 -9.37 3.83 -4.43
N ASP A 80 -9.09 4.87 -5.23
CA ASP A 80 -10.10 5.64 -5.94
C ASP A 80 -9.70 5.75 -7.41
N LYS A 81 -10.44 5.04 -8.27
CA LYS A 81 -10.14 4.88 -9.70
C LYS A 81 -8.69 4.43 -9.93
N ASP A 82 -7.84 5.35 -10.38
CA ASP A 82 -6.44 5.11 -10.78
C ASP A 82 -5.43 5.70 -9.76
N THR A 83 -5.92 6.19 -8.62
CA THR A 83 -5.11 6.79 -7.55
C THR A 83 -5.14 5.96 -6.28
N VAL A 84 -3.95 5.70 -5.74
CA VAL A 84 -3.71 5.05 -4.46
C VAL A 84 -3.36 6.10 -3.42
N TYR A 85 -4.25 6.32 -2.46
CA TYR A 85 -3.98 7.22 -1.33
C TYR A 85 -3.50 6.42 -0.13
N VAL A 86 -2.21 6.51 0.20
CA VAL A 86 -1.64 5.78 1.34
C VAL A 86 -2.01 6.50 2.64
N LEU A 87 -2.68 5.78 3.54
CA LEU A 87 -3.13 6.30 4.82
C LEU A 87 -2.07 6.13 5.91
N GLN A 88 -1.46 4.95 5.97
CA GLN A 88 -0.52 4.56 7.01
C GLN A 88 0.45 3.50 6.48
N ILE A 89 1.73 3.61 6.87
CA ILE A 89 2.80 2.66 6.55
C ILE A 89 3.40 2.19 7.87
N GLY A 90 3.33 0.88 8.13
CA GLY A 90 3.81 0.28 9.37
C GLY A 90 2.76 0.26 10.48
N GLY A 91 3.00 -0.60 11.46
CA GLY A 91 2.13 -0.81 12.62
C GLY A 91 1.42 -2.17 12.59
N HIS A 92 1.19 -2.70 13.80
CA HIS A 92 0.27 -3.81 14.04
C HIS A 92 -1.14 -3.23 14.17
N SER A 93 -2.06 -3.63 13.28
CA SER A 93 -3.48 -3.57 13.64
C SER A 93 -3.86 -4.72 14.55
#